data_AF-A0A5J4NVC7-F1
#
_entry.id   AF-A0A5J4NVC7-F1
#
_cell.length_a   1.000
_cell.length_b   1.000
_cell.length_c   1.000
_cell.angle_alpha   90.00
_cell.angle_beta   90.00
_cell.angle_gamma   90.00
#
_symmetry.space_group_name_H-M   'P 1'
#
loop_
_entity.id
_entity.type
_entity.pdbx_description
1 polymer ?
#
loop_
_entity_poly.entity_id
_entity_poly.type
_entity_poly.pdbx_seq_one_letter_code
_entity_poly.pdbx_strand_id
1 'polypeptide(L)'
;MQRIIAAGHLDVHQNIPILSTLQPVINWDRFAAYLVRANSPTVCIGQKLLHYATNLKVVPREQRDCATLLRNDRATKTKFDNLKRKRRIDLMSELVEQNDTRTLNELKNALTYEDRKNLYAEHGQQWKEAAELCIEAYCERLRKDQDCALFQHYIQHNNHTRICQRPHDVTKGLIWLDNLLTQNNIKKDDFLGDLTKVMNKKEQRKNAFVIEGPTTTGKSLMLKLICDNYIYGTVQRSGDHSQFFLMNLINKSIALMEEPCFTPITVNDFKELLGGTPFDIHVKHQKDERLPRIPVLVSTNNDLTAYCLSEDAKAIKARCFTYKLFVPIPSPELPLPPCTMCPCFFSAWYKNWLN
;
A
#
# COMPACT_ATOMS: atom_id res chain seq x y z
N MET A 1 55.33 -2.67 -6.26
CA MET A 1 54.73 -2.55 -4.90
C MET A 1 55.78 -2.49 -3.80
N GLN A 2 56.63 -3.52 -3.63
CA GLN A 2 57.68 -3.54 -2.59
C GLN A 2 58.59 -2.30 -2.59
N ARG A 3 58.93 -1.78 -3.78
CA ARG A 3 59.71 -0.53 -3.93
C ARG A 3 59.06 0.72 -3.34
N ILE A 4 57.74 0.84 -3.38
CA ILE A 4 57.01 2.03 -2.88
C ILE A 4 56.88 1.95 -1.35
N ILE A 5 56.60 0.75 -0.83
CA ILE A 5 56.50 0.48 0.61
C ILE A 5 57.86 0.72 1.30
N ALA A 6 58.94 0.25 0.69
CA ALA A 6 60.30 0.44 1.19
C ALA A 6 60.75 1.92 1.15
N ALA A 7 60.38 2.67 0.11
CA ALA A 7 60.76 4.08 -0.02
C ALA A 7 59.98 5.04 0.90
N GLY A 8 58.75 4.66 1.29
CA GLY A 8 57.88 5.49 2.13
C GLY A 8 57.93 5.17 3.63
N HIS A 9 58.78 4.24 4.07
CA HIS A 9 58.79 3.71 5.45
C HIS A 9 57.39 3.32 5.97
N LEU A 10 56.56 2.75 5.09
CA LEU A 10 55.17 2.41 5.43
C LEU A 10 55.12 1.03 6.11
N ASP A 11 54.41 0.97 7.23
CA ASP A 11 54.28 -0.25 8.04
C ASP A 11 53.45 -1.31 7.30
N VAL A 12 54.09 -2.46 7.05
CA VAL A 12 53.53 -3.58 6.27
C VAL A 12 52.48 -4.35 7.07
N HIS A 13 52.39 -4.13 8.38
CA HIS A 13 51.48 -4.84 9.29
C HIS A 13 50.15 -4.12 9.56
N GLN A 14 49.85 -3.02 8.86
CA GLN A 14 48.58 -2.32 9.05
C GLN A 14 47.40 -3.13 8.47
N ASN A 15 46.33 -3.29 9.27
CA ASN A 15 45.08 -3.98 8.92
C ASN A 15 44.28 -3.31 7.78
N ILE A 16 44.68 -2.14 7.31
CA ILE A 16 44.01 -1.40 6.23
C ILE A 16 44.87 -1.54 4.96
N PRO A 17 44.32 -2.04 3.84
CA PRO A 17 45.09 -2.19 2.60
C PRO A 17 45.66 -0.84 2.18
N ILE A 18 46.99 -0.70 2.11
CA ILE A 18 47.67 0.57 1.75
C ILE A 18 47.09 1.16 0.44
N LEU A 19 46.69 0.31 -0.51
CA LEU A 19 46.03 0.68 -1.77
C LEU A 19 44.68 1.39 -1.59
N SER A 20 43.95 1.15 -0.50
CA SER A 20 42.69 1.82 -0.19
C SER A 20 42.85 3.26 0.31
N THR A 21 44.08 3.65 0.72
CA THR A 21 44.41 5.00 1.19
C THR A 21 45.20 5.82 0.16
N LEU A 22 45.76 5.16 -0.86
CA LEU A 22 46.48 5.81 -1.95
C LEU A 22 45.51 6.63 -2.81
N GLN A 23 45.71 7.95 -2.84
CA GLN A 23 44.95 8.85 -3.69
C GLN A 23 45.79 9.23 -4.92
N PRO A 24 45.24 9.09 -6.14
CA PRO A 24 45.95 9.50 -7.35
C PRO A 24 46.12 11.02 -7.36
N VAL A 25 47.34 11.49 -7.63
CA VAL A 25 47.62 12.91 -7.86
C VAL A 25 47.17 13.27 -9.27
N ILE A 26 46.02 13.94 -9.37
CA ILE A 26 45.40 14.31 -10.66
C ILE A 26 46.07 15.55 -11.27
N ASN A 27 46.64 16.42 -10.43
CA ASN A 27 47.37 17.62 -10.85
C ASN A 27 48.53 17.87 -9.89
N TRP A 28 49.77 17.79 -10.41
CA TRP A 28 51.00 17.92 -9.63
C TRP A 28 51.18 19.31 -9.03
N ASP A 29 50.82 20.37 -9.77
CA ASP A 29 50.96 21.75 -9.30
C ASP A 29 50.05 22.04 -8.10
N ARG A 30 48.81 21.54 -8.15
CA ARG A 30 47.83 21.68 -7.07
C ARG A 30 48.18 20.83 -5.86
N PHE A 31 48.77 19.66 -6.07
CA PHE A 31 49.27 18.81 -4.98
C PHE A 31 50.50 19.44 -4.30
N ALA A 32 51.43 20.00 -5.06
CA ALA A 32 52.56 20.74 -4.51
C ALA A 32 52.09 21.97 -3.71
N ALA A 33 51.09 22.72 -4.20
CA ALA A 33 50.49 23.83 -3.47
C ALA A 33 49.77 23.39 -2.17
N TYR A 34 49.24 22.16 -2.12
CA TYR A 34 48.68 21.59 -0.89
C TYR A 34 49.79 21.26 0.13
N LEU A 35 50.88 20.61 -0.28
CA LEU A 35 51.99 20.26 0.61
C LEU A 35 52.65 21.50 1.22
N VAL A 36 52.83 22.56 0.42
CA VAL A 36 53.35 23.85 0.89
C VAL A 36 52.41 24.49 1.92
N ARG A 37 51.08 24.44 1.72
CA ARG A 37 50.09 24.95 2.68
C ARG A 37 50.03 24.15 3.97
N ALA A 38 50.19 22.83 3.89
CA ALA A 38 50.18 21.93 5.03
C ALA A 38 51.47 22.02 5.87
N ASN A 39 52.38 22.96 5.53
CA ASN A 39 53.68 23.12 6.17
C ASN A 39 54.49 21.80 6.19
N SER A 40 54.28 20.97 5.17
CA SER A 40 55.04 19.73 5.02
C SER A 40 56.51 20.08 4.77
N PRO A 41 57.46 19.32 5.32
CA PRO A 41 58.89 19.58 5.10
C PRO A 41 59.22 19.38 3.62
N THR A 42 59.36 20.49 2.88
CA THR A 42 59.70 20.50 1.46
C THR A 42 61.08 21.12 1.25
N VAL A 43 61.97 20.39 0.56
CA VAL A 43 63.30 20.89 0.17
C VAL A 43 63.31 21.16 -1.33
N CYS A 44 63.62 22.39 -1.73
CA CYS A 44 63.79 22.76 -3.13
C CYS A 44 65.22 22.38 -3.57
N ILE A 45 65.33 21.45 -4.52
CA ILE A 45 66.63 21.02 -5.06
C ILE A 45 66.88 21.73 -6.40
N GLY A 46 67.85 22.66 -6.40
CA GLY A 46 68.32 23.37 -7.60
C GLY A 46 67.75 24.78 -7.79
N GLN A 47 68.52 25.66 -8.46
CA GLN A 47 68.19 27.08 -8.64
C GLN A 47 67.07 27.36 -9.66
N LYS A 48 66.95 26.52 -10.71
CA LYS A 48 65.97 26.72 -11.80
C LYS A 48 64.51 26.60 -11.35
N LEU A 49 64.26 25.90 -10.25
CA LEU A 49 62.91 25.61 -9.74
C LEU A 49 62.49 26.55 -8.60
N LEU A 50 63.37 27.44 -8.16
CA LEU A 50 63.13 28.32 -7.01
C LEU A 50 61.95 29.28 -7.23
N HIS A 51 61.79 29.79 -8.46
CA HIS A 51 60.67 30.67 -8.78
C HIS A 51 59.33 29.93 -8.69
N TYR A 52 59.27 28.67 -9.14
CA TYR A 52 58.05 27.85 -9.06
C TYR A 52 57.69 27.55 -7.61
N ALA A 53 58.69 27.18 -6.79
CA ALA A 53 58.50 26.98 -5.35
C ALA A 53 57.99 28.24 -4.63
N THR A 54 58.46 29.42 -5.04
CA THR A 54 58.01 30.70 -4.49
C THR A 54 56.58 31.01 -4.92
N ASN A 55 56.22 30.78 -6.19
CA ASN A 55 54.87 30.98 -6.71
C ASN A 55 53.84 30.06 -6.04
N LEU A 56 54.22 28.83 -5.66
CA LEU A 56 53.36 27.90 -4.92
C LEU A 56 52.95 28.42 -3.52
N LYS A 57 53.73 29.35 -2.92
CA LYS A 57 53.38 30.01 -1.65
C LYS A 57 52.33 31.11 -1.80
N VAL A 58 52.09 31.59 -3.03
CA VAL A 58 51.21 32.73 -3.33
C VAL A 58 49.88 32.29 -3.96
N VAL A 59 49.59 30.99 -4.01
CA VAL A 59 48.36 30.45 -4.57
C VAL A 59 47.14 30.87 -3.71
N PRO A 60 46.15 31.61 -4.27
CA PRO A 60 44.99 32.07 -3.53
C PRO A 60 44.17 30.91 -2.93
N ARG A 61 43.56 31.13 -1.76
CA ARG A 61 42.68 30.13 -1.09
C ARG A 61 41.52 29.64 -1.95
N GLU A 62 41.13 30.43 -2.94
CA GLU A 62 40.04 30.15 -3.89
C GLU A 62 40.40 29.05 -4.91
N GLN A 63 41.69 28.75 -5.11
CA GLN A 63 42.13 27.66 -5.98
C GLN A 63 41.95 26.30 -5.28
N ARG A 64 40.90 25.59 -5.69
CA ARG A 64 40.47 24.28 -5.15
C ARG A 64 41.62 23.27 -5.15
N ASP A 65 41.97 22.77 -3.98
CA ASP A 65 42.97 21.70 -3.83
C ASP A 65 42.44 20.33 -4.26
N CYS A 66 43.35 19.36 -4.41
CA CYS A 66 43.01 18.01 -4.86
C CYS A 66 42.03 17.29 -3.91
N ALA A 67 42.05 17.60 -2.61
CA ALA A 67 41.14 17.02 -1.63
C ALA A 67 39.71 17.58 -1.77
N THR A 68 39.58 18.86 -2.08
CA THR A 68 38.31 19.57 -2.26
C THR A 68 37.65 19.22 -3.59
N LEU A 69 38.44 19.00 -4.65
CA LEU A 69 37.95 18.55 -5.95
C LEU A 69 37.27 17.17 -5.85
N LEU A 70 37.93 16.18 -5.23
CA LEU A 70 37.38 14.84 -5.08
C LEU A 70 36.16 14.79 -4.14
N ARG A 71 36.13 15.61 -3.07
CA ARG A 71 34.95 15.73 -2.21
C ARG A 71 33.75 16.29 -2.98
N ASN A 72 33.96 17.32 -3.79
CA ASN A 72 32.92 17.88 -4.64
C ASN A 72 32.47 16.91 -5.73
N ASP A 73 33.38 16.15 -6.35
CA ASP A 73 33.02 15.12 -7.34
C ASP A 73 32.21 13.98 -6.70
N ARG A 74 32.58 13.53 -5.50
CA ARG A 74 31.81 12.55 -4.74
C ARG A 74 30.43 13.09 -4.37
N ALA A 75 30.35 14.30 -3.83
CA ALA A 75 29.07 14.93 -3.46
C ALA A 75 28.16 15.13 -4.68
N THR A 76 28.74 15.52 -5.82
CA THR A 76 28.01 15.72 -7.08
C THR A 76 27.53 14.39 -7.63
N LYS A 77 28.36 13.34 -7.62
CA LYS A 77 27.99 11.98 -8.00
C LYS A 77 26.86 11.43 -7.11
N THR A 78 26.97 11.57 -5.79
CA THR A 78 25.92 11.19 -4.84
C THR A 78 24.61 11.95 -5.11
N LYS A 79 24.68 13.24 -5.42
CA LYS A 79 23.50 14.04 -5.79
C LYS A 79 22.86 13.54 -7.09
N PHE A 80 23.65 13.22 -8.11
CA PHE A 80 23.15 12.66 -9.37
C PHE A 80 22.56 11.26 -9.20
N ASP A 81 23.20 10.40 -8.39
CA ASP A 81 22.71 9.05 -8.10
C ASP A 81 21.39 9.11 -7.31
N ASN A 82 21.27 10.03 -6.35
CA ASN A 82 20.02 10.29 -5.64
C ASN A 82 18.91 10.81 -6.58
N LEU A 83 19.25 11.70 -7.52
CA LEU A 83 18.30 12.20 -8.51
C LEU A 83 17.79 11.08 -9.43
N LYS A 84 18.69 10.19 -9.89
CA LYS A 84 18.31 9.02 -10.70
C LYS A 84 17.45 8.04 -9.91
N ARG A 85 17.80 7.76 -8.65
CA ARG A 85 16.98 6.91 -7.76
C ARG A 85 15.59 7.51 -7.52
N LYS A 86 15.52 8.83 -7.31
CA LYS A 86 14.24 9.54 -7.16
C LYS A 86 13.38 9.39 -8.41
N ARG A 87 13.92 9.68 -9.60
CA ARG A 87 13.19 9.53 -10.88
C ARG A 87 12.66 8.11 -11.10
N ARG A 88 13.44 7.10 -10.72
CA ARG A 88 13.06 5.68 -10.78
C ARG A 88 11.86 5.37 -9.87
N ILE A 89 11.89 5.86 -8.63
CA ILE A 89 10.77 5.69 -7.69
C ILE A 89 9.55 6.47 -8.16
N ASP A 90 9.74 7.70 -8.67
CA ASP A 90 8.66 8.55 -9.17
C ASP A 90 7.95 7.88 -10.37
N LEU A 91 8.70 7.33 -11.34
CA LEU A 91 8.14 6.58 -12.47
C LEU A 91 7.35 5.35 -12.01
N MET A 92 7.91 4.57 -11.09
CA MET A 92 7.23 3.38 -10.56
C MET A 92 5.94 3.77 -9.80
N SER A 93 6.00 4.84 -9.00
CA SER A 93 4.84 5.35 -8.27
C SER A 93 3.77 5.83 -9.24
N GLU A 94 4.15 6.54 -10.30
CA GLU A 94 3.24 6.99 -11.35
C GLU A 94 2.57 5.80 -12.06
N LEU A 95 3.31 4.76 -12.41
CA LEU A 95 2.74 3.54 -13.01
C LEU A 95 1.75 2.86 -12.06
N VAL A 96 2.07 2.78 -10.76
CA VAL A 96 1.20 2.20 -9.74
C VAL A 96 -0.10 3.00 -9.59
N GLU A 97 0.01 4.33 -9.55
CA GLU A 97 -1.13 5.24 -9.40
C GLU A 97 -2.01 5.29 -10.66
N GLN A 98 -1.41 5.43 -11.84
CA GLN A 98 -2.14 5.48 -13.11
C GLN A 98 -2.92 4.18 -13.38
N ASN A 99 -2.31 3.05 -13.05
CA ASN A 99 -2.97 1.76 -13.21
C ASN A 99 -3.86 1.40 -12.03
N ASP A 100 -3.81 2.14 -10.91
CA ASP A 100 -4.48 1.80 -9.66
C ASP A 100 -4.16 0.36 -9.17
N THR A 101 -2.87 0.01 -9.04
CA THR A 101 -2.44 -1.36 -8.71
C THR A 101 -2.27 -1.58 -7.22
N ARG A 102 -2.88 -2.64 -6.68
CA ARG A 102 -2.83 -3.03 -5.26
C ARG A 102 -1.93 -4.21 -4.98
N THR A 103 -1.56 -4.95 -6.02
CA THR A 103 -0.66 -6.09 -5.94
C THR A 103 0.34 -6.10 -7.08
N LEU A 104 1.49 -6.74 -6.88
CA LEU A 104 2.50 -6.87 -7.93
C LEU A 104 1.96 -7.62 -9.16
N ASN A 105 1.05 -8.57 -8.97
CA ASN A 105 0.42 -9.31 -10.06
C ASN A 105 -0.53 -8.43 -10.88
N GLU A 106 -1.31 -7.55 -10.23
CA GLU A 106 -2.14 -6.57 -10.94
C GLU A 106 -1.29 -5.60 -11.76
N LEU A 107 -0.17 -5.14 -11.21
CA LEU A 107 0.76 -4.27 -11.94
C LEU A 107 1.33 -5.02 -13.15
N LYS A 108 1.82 -6.25 -12.97
CA LYS A 108 2.29 -7.07 -14.09
C LYS A 108 1.22 -7.19 -15.18
N ASN A 109 -0.02 -7.51 -14.83
CA ASN A 109 -1.10 -7.69 -15.80
C ASN A 109 -1.51 -6.40 -16.51
N ALA A 110 -1.33 -5.23 -15.87
CA ALA A 110 -1.59 -3.93 -16.47
C ALA A 110 -0.48 -3.48 -17.44
N LEU A 111 0.78 -3.83 -17.14
CA LEU A 111 1.93 -3.42 -17.94
C LEU A 111 1.98 -4.14 -19.30
N THR A 112 2.21 -3.38 -20.36
CA THR A 112 2.45 -3.92 -21.69
C THR A 112 3.82 -4.60 -21.78
N TYR A 113 4.07 -5.31 -22.89
CA TYR A 113 5.37 -5.92 -23.15
C TYR A 113 6.50 -4.86 -23.16
N GLU A 114 6.26 -3.71 -23.79
CA GLU A 114 7.24 -2.62 -23.87
C GLU A 114 7.47 -1.97 -22.49
N ASP A 115 6.42 -1.75 -21.70
CA ASP A 115 6.57 -1.21 -20.33
C ASP A 115 7.45 -2.12 -19.48
N ARG A 116 7.24 -3.44 -19.55
CA ARG A 116 8.07 -4.40 -18.81
C ARG A 116 9.52 -4.35 -19.28
N LYS A 117 9.77 -4.25 -20.59
CA LYS A 117 11.12 -4.16 -21.15
C LYS A 117 11.82 -2.88 -20.71
N ASN A 118 11.12 -1.76 -20.69
CA ASN A 118 11.62 -0.48 -20.20
C ASN A 118 11.94 -0.53 -18.70
N LEU A 119 11.07 -1.14 -17.88
CA LEU A 119 11.32 -1.35 -16.46
C LEU A 119 12.58 -2.21 -16.23
N TYR A 120 12.77 -3.28 -16.99
CA TYR A 120 14.01 -4.07 -16.92
C TYR A 120 15.24 -3.27 -17.37
N ALA A 121 15.12 -2.43 -18.40
CA ALA A 121 16.23 -1.58 -18.86
C ALA A 121 16.62 -0.51 -17.82
N GLU A 122 15.64 0.08 -17.13
CA GLU A 122 15.88 1.16 -16.17
C GLU A 122 16.24 0.67 -14.76
N HIS A 123 15.55 -0.35 -14.26
CA HIS A 123 15.66 -0.84 -12.88
C HIS A 123 16.37 -2.19 -12.76
N GLY A 124 16.65 -2.88 -13.87
CA GLY A 124 17.22 -4.22 -13.84
C GLY A 124 16.26 -5.23 -13.21
N GLN A 125 16.80 -6.24 -12.54
CA GLN A 125 15.99 -7.29 -11.89
C GLN A 125 15.23 -6.80 -10.63
N GLN A 126 15.66 -5.67 -10.04
CA GLN A 126 15.13 -5.12 -8.78
C GLN A 126 13.84 -4.31 -8.95
N TRP A 127 13.31 -4.18 -10.17
CA TRP A 127 12.09 -3.39 -10.41
C TRP A 127 10.89 -3.91 -9.61
N LYS A 128 10.85 -5.22 -9.32
CA LYS A 128 9.77 -5.86 -8.55
C LYS A 128 9.76 -5.40 -7.09
N GLU A 129 10.92 -5.35 -6.45
CA GLU A 129 11.09 -4.88 -5.07
C GLU A 129 10.71 -3.40 -4.97
N ALA A 130 11.15 -2.59 -5.94
CA ALA A 130 10.76 -1.19 -6.03
C ALA A 130 9.24 -1.01 -6.24
N ALA A 131 8.63 -1.85 -7.08
CA ALA A 131 7.19 -1.85 -7.31
C ALA A 131 6.42 -2.23 -6.04
N GLU A 132 6.86 -3.25 -5.31
CA GLU A 132 6.25 -3.68 -4.04
C GLU A 132 6.23 -2.55 -3.02
N LEU A 133 7.35 -1.83 -2.85
CA LEU A 133 7.41 -0.65 -1.98
C LEU A 133 6.47 0.48 -2.42
N CYS A 134 6.39 0.75 -3.73
CA CYS A 134 5.49 1.79 -4.25
C CYS A 134 4.01 1.39 -4.07
N ILE A 135 3.67 0.12 -4.28
CA ILE A 135 2.33 -0.43 -4.08
C ILE A 135 1.94 -0.36 -2.60
N GLU A 136 2.86 -0.70 -1.69
CA GLU A 136 2.63 -0.61 -0.25
C GLU A 136 2.35 0.82 0.18
N ALA A 137 3.19 1.77 -0.22
CA ALA A 137 3.01 3.19 0.06
C ALA A 137 1.70 3.73 -0.55
N TYR A 138 1.35 3.30 -1.77
CA TYR A 138 0.10 3.69 -2.41
C TYR A 138 -1.13 3.15 -1.68
N CYS A 139 -1.13 1.88 -1.29
CA CYS A 139 -2.19 1.27 -0.49
C CYS A 139 -2.31 1.93 0.88
N GLU A 140 -1.19 2.24 1.54
CA GLU A 140 -1.18 2.95 2.82
C GLU A 140 -1.82 4.34 2.71
N ARG A 141 -1.46 5.10 1.66
CA ARG A 141 -2.05 6.42 1.39
C ARG A 141 -3.57 6.33 1.25
N LEU A 142 -4.06 5.40 0.43
CA LEU A 142 -5.49 5.24 0.22
C LEU A 142 -6.23 4.75 1.47
N ARG A 143 -5.63 3.84 2.23
CA ARG A 143 -6.20 3.38 3.50
C ARG A 143 -6.34 4.55 4.48
N LYS A 144 -5.30 5.39 4.61
CA LYS A 144 -5.36 6.58 5.48
C LYS A 144 -6.49 7.52 5.07
N ASP A 145 -6.67 7.75 3.77
CA ASP A 145 -7.77 8.57 3.26
C ASP A 145 -9.14 7.93 3.60
N GLN A 146 -9.29 6.62 3.36
CA GLN A 146 -10.50 5.85 3.69
C GLN A 146 -10.83 5.85 5.19
N ASP A 147 -9.82 5.78 6.06
CA ASP A 147 -10.00 5.79 7.52
C ASP A 147 -10.31 7.18 8.09
N CYS A 148 -9.86 8.25 7.42
CA CYS A 148 -10.08 9.63 7.86
C CYS A 148 -11.37 10.24 7.30
N ALA A 149 -11.88 9.73 6.19
CA ALA A 149 -13.11 10.20 5.55
C ALA A 149 -14.35 9.52 6.13
N LEU A 150 -15.44 10.29 6.26
CA LEU A 150 -16.75 9.67 6.51
C LEU A 150 -17.22 8.93 5.27
N PHE A 151 -17.92 7.81 5.46
CA PHE A 151 -18.48 6.96 4.42
C PHE A 151 -19.22 7.75 3.33
N GLN A 152 -20.09 8.68 3.75
CA GLN A 152 -20.87 9.49 2.82
C GLN A 152 -20.02 10.44 1.96
N HIS A 153 -18.86 10.87 2.45
CA HIS A 153 -17.95 11.71 1.67
C HIS A 153 -17.06 10.86 0.78
N TYR A 154 -16.50 9.76 1.31
CA TYR A 154 -15.62 8.89 0.55
C TYR A 154 -16.36 8.27 -0.64
N ILE A 155 -17.60 7.80 -0.44
CA ILE A 155 -18.33 7.13 -1.52
C ILE A 155 -18.72 8.06 -2.68
N GLN A 156 -18.71 9.37 -2.46
CA GLN A 156 -18.97 10.39 -3.47
C GLN A 156 -17.73 10.70 -4.31
N HIS A 157 -16.53 10.55 -3.73
CA HIS A 157 -15.28 10.80 -4.41
C HIS A 157 -14.76 9.49 -5.00
N ASN A 158 -14.73 9.41 -6.32
CA ASN A 158 -13.76 8.58 -7.03
C ASN A 158 -13.96 7.04 -6.96
N ASN A 159 -15.04 6.52 -7.55
CA ASN A 159 -15.40 5.10 -7.42
C ASN A 159 -15.57 4.38 -8.76
N HIS A 160 -14.49 4.38 -9.54
CA HIS A 160 -14.36 3.52 -10.70
C HIS A 160 -13.45 2.34 -10.35
N THR A 161 -14.01 1.14 -10.31
CA THR A 161 -13.20 -0.07 -10.51
C THR A 161 -12.68 -0.11 -11.94
N ARG A 162 -11.59 -0.82 -12.22
CA ARG A 162 -11.06 -0.96 -13.60
C ARG A 162 -12.06 -1.55 -14.60
N ILE A 163 -13.06 -2.28 -14.10
CA ILE A 163 -14.13 -2.91 -14.89
C ILE A 163 -15.30 -1.93 -15.12
N CYS A 164 -15.31 -0.79 -14.42
CA CYS A 164 -16.34 0.22 -14.55
C CYS A 164 -16.35 0.81 -15.97
N GLN A 165 -17.45 0.58 -16.69
CA GLN A 165 -17.69 1.14 -18.02
C GLN A 165 -18.09 2.63 -17.99
N ARG A 166 -18.04 3.28 -16.81
CA ARG A 166 -18.47 4.66 -16.58
C ARG A 166 -19.85 4.94 -17.19
N PRO A 167 -20.92 4.33 -16.64
CA PRO A 167 -22.25 4.48 -17.18
C PRO A 167 -22.64 5.97 -17.19
N HIS A 168 -22.98 6.49 -18.38
CA HIS A 168 -23.46 7.86 -18.52
C HIS A 168 -24.85 8.05 -17.89
N ASP A 169 -25.68 7.01 -17.98
CA ASP A 169 -27.00 6.94 -17.36
C ASP A 169 -27.03 5.82 -16.30
N VAL A 170 -27.27 6.21 -15.05
CA VAL A 170 -27.37 5.31 -13.89
C VAL A 170 -28.82 4.98 -13.51
N THR A 171 -29.80 5.62 -14.15
CA THR A 171 -31.22 5.62 -13.74
C THR A 171 -31.80 4.22 -13.61
N LYS A 172 -31.59 3.36 -14.62
CA LYS A 172 -32.08 1.97 -14.59
C LYS A 172 -31.45 1.16 -13.46
N GLY A 173 -30.17 1.39 -13.17
CA GLY A 173 -29.47 0.70 -12.07
C GLY A 173 -29.98 1.15 -10.70
N LEU A 174 -30.31 2.43 -10.53
CA LEU A 174 -30.90 2.97 -9.31
C LEU A 174 -32.30 2.38 -9.06
N ILE A 175 -33.15 2.38 -10.09
CA ILE A 175 -34.49 1.75 -10.01
C ILE A 175 -34.35 0.27 -9.66
N TRP A 176 -33.38 -0.43 -10.26
CA TRP A 176 -33.13 -1.84 -9.95
C TRP A 176 -32.70 -2.05 -8.49
N LEU A 177 -31.86 -1.18 -7.93
CA LEU A 177 -31.46 -1.23 -6.51
C LEU A 177 -32.63 -0.94 -5.56
N ASP A 178 -33.51 0.03 -5.90
CA ASP A 178 -34.73 0.29 -5.14
C ASP A 178 -35.68 -0.92 -5.20
N ASN A 179 -35.83 -1.54 -6.37
CA ASN A 179 -36.62 -2.76 -6.54
C ASN A 179 -36.04 -3.92 -5.73
N LEU A 180 -34.70 -4.10 -5.73
CA LEU A 180 -34.04 -5.13 -4.94
C LEU A 180 -34.42 -5.04 -3.45
N LEU A 181 -34.43 -3.83 -2.86
CA LEU A 181 -34.85 -3.67 -1.48
C LEU A 181 -36.37 -3.84 -1.30
N THR A 182 -37.16 -3.23 -2.18
CA THR A 182 -38.63 -3.23 -2.10
C THR A 182 -39.20 -4.64 -2.18
N GLN A 183 -38.73 -5.45 -3.14
CA GLN A 183 -39.20 -6.84 -3.30
C GLN A 183 -38.79 -7.75 -2.14
N ASN A 184 -37.72 -7.39 -1.41
CA ASN A 184 -37.30 -8.09 -0.20
C ASN A 184 -37.90 -7.50 1.09
N ASN A 185 -38.86 -6.57 0.97
CA ASN A 185 -39.50 -5.88 2.09
C ASN A 185 -38.48 -5.19 3.03
N ILE A 186 -37.42 -4.62 2.46
CA ILE A 186 -36.39 -3.87 3.18
C ILE A 186 -36.64 -2.38 2.98
N LYS A 187 -36.72 -1.64 4.10
CA LYS A 187 -36.78 -0.18 4.05
C LYS A 187 -35.40 0.38 3.70
N LYS A 188 -35.35 1.20 2.65
CA LYS A 188 -34.12 1.84 2.17
C LYS A 188 -33.43 2.68 3.24
N ASP A 189 -34.21 3.43 4.02
CA ASP A 189 -33.69 4.31 5.09
C ASP A 189 -32.97 3.52 6.19
N ASP A 190 -33.57 2.41 6.63
CA ASP A 190 -32.97 1.55 7.65
C ASP A 190 -31.69 0.91 7.09
N PHE A 191 -31.77 0.35 5.87
CA PHE A 191 -30.64 -0.33 5.21
C PHE A 191 -29.43 0.59 5.03
N LEU A 192 -29.63 1.76 4.40
CA LEU A 192 -28.56 2.71 4.14
C LEU A 192 -28.12 3.44 5.42
N GLY A 193 -29.04 3.72 6.34
CA GLY A 193 -28.72 4.30 7.65
C GLY A 193 -27.83 3.38 8.48
N ASP A 194 -28.16 2.10 8.58
CA ASP A 194 -27.38 1.12 9.33
C ASP A 194 -26.04 0.81 8.68
N LEU A 195 -26.00 0.71 7.34
CA LEU A 195 -24.74 0.62 6.61
C LEU A 195 -23.84 1.82 6.93
N THR A 196 -24.41 3.03 6.90
CA THR A 196 -23.68 4.27 7.21
C THR A 196 -23.12 4.26 8.64
N LYS A 197 -23.86 3.72 9.62
CA LYS A 197 -23.39 3.58 11.01
C LYS A 197 -22.20 2.61 11.11
N VAL A 198 -22.29 1.46 10.43
CA VAL A 198 -21.23 0.44 10.41
C VAL A 198 -19.98 0.98 9.73
N MET A 199 -20.12 1.54 8.53
CA MET A 199 -19.00 2.06 7.73
C MET A 199 -18.28 3.22 8.43
N ASN A 200 -19.02 4.08 9.12
CA ASN A 200 -18.45 5.17 9.93
C ASN A 200 -18.00 4.74 11.34
N LYS A 201 -18.04 3.44 11.67
CA LYS A 201 -17.62 2.90 12.97
C LYS A 201 -18.34 3.56 14.17
N LYS A 202 -19.61 4.01 13.98
CA LYS A 202 -20.34 4.83 14.98
C LYS A 202 -20.78 4.05 16.22
N GLU A 203 -21.19 2.80 16.04
CA GLU A 203 -21.79 1.98 17.11
C GLU A 203 -20.73 1.21 17.90
N GLN A 204 -20.65 1.34 19.22
CA GLN A 204 -19.53 0.76 19.99
C GLN A 204 -19.49 -0.78 20.06
N ARG A 205 -20.62 -1.46 19.87
CA ARG A 205 -20.71 -2.94 19.98
C ARG A 205 -21.37 -3.60 18.77
N LYS A 206 -21.60 -2.85 17.69
CA LYS A 206 -22.33 -3.30 16.52
C LYS A 206 -21.61 -2.85 15.26
N ASN A 207 -20.68 -3.67 14.79
CA ASN A 207 -19.73 -3.31 13.74
C ASN A 207 -19.88 -4.17 12.47
N ALA A 208 -20.91 -5.01 12.42
CA ALA A 208 -21.15 -5.91 11.31
C ALA A 208 -22.46 -5.62 10.57
N PHE A 209 -22.40 -5.66 9.25
CA PHE A 209 -23.54 -5.56 8.34
C PHE A 209 -23.69 -6.88 7.57
N VAL A 210 -24.80 -7.56 7.79
CA VAL A 210 -25.02 -8.94 7.35
C VAL A 210 -26.18 -8.97 6.36
N ILE A 211 -25.94 -9.57 5.20
CA ILE A 211 -26.98 -9.92 4.24
C ILE A 211 -27.13 -11.44 4.24
N GLU A 212 -28.31 -11.91 4.66
CA GLU A 212 -28.66 -13.33 4.76
C GLU A 212 -29.68 -13.71 3.67
N GLY A 213 -29.62 -14.94 3.17
CA GLY A 213 -30.69 -15.53 2.35
C GLY A 213 -30.18 -16.47 1.28
N PRO A 214 -31.05 -17.14 0.51
CA PRO A 214 -30.67 -18.18 -0.44
C PRO A 214 -29.62 -17.77 -1.47
N THR A 215 -29.04 -18.75 -2.18
CA THR A 215 -28.16 -18.46 -3.32
C THR A 215 -28.89 -17.62 -4.36
N THR A 216 -28.12 -16.90 -5.18
CA THR A 216 -28.62 -16.05 -6.29
C THR A 216 -29.55 -14.90 -5.94
N THR A 217 -29.67 -14.48 -4.67
CA THR A 217 -30.49 -13.32 -4.26
C THR A 217 -29.75 -11.97 -4.28
N GLY A 218 -28.53 -11.91 -4.85
CA GLY A 218 -27.78 -10.66 -5.03
C GLY A 218 -26.94 -10.19 -3.83
N LYS A 219 -26.78 -11.01 -2.78
CA LYS A 219 -26.00 -10.68 -1.57
C LYS A 219 -24.56 -10.25 -1.87
N SER A 220 -23.79 -11.11 -2.55
CA SER A 220 -22.41 -10.82 -2.96
C SER A 220 -22.32 -9.63 -3.90
N LEU A 221 -23.30 -9.46 -4.79
CA LEU A 221 -23.35 -8.31 -5.70
C LEU A 221 -23.45 -7.01 -4.90
N MET A 222 -24.41 -6.91 -3.97
CA MET A 222 -24.59 -5.73 -3.13
C MET A 222 -23.34 -5.39 -2.32
N LEU A 223 -22.73 -6.37 -1.65
CA LEU A 223 -21.54 -6.12 -0.84
C LEU A 223 -20.32 -5.71 -1.68
N LYS A 224 -20.15 -6.28 -2.88
CA LYS A 224 -19.09 -5.86 -3.80
C LYS A 224 -19.27 -4.41 -4.27
N LEU A 225 -20.51 -4.01 -4.59
CA LEU A 225 -20.79 -2.61 -4.97
C LEU A 225 -20.38 -1.60 -3.88
N ILE A 226 -20.39 -2.01 -2.62
CA ILE A 226 -19.96 -1.21 -1.47
C ILE A 226 -18.43 -1.31 -1.27
N CYS A 227 -17.89 -2.54 -1.21
CA CYS A 227 -16.51 -2.83 -0.84
C CYS A 227 -15.48 -2.51 -1.92
N ASP A 228 -15.83 -2.59 -3.21
CA ASP A 228 -14.87 -2.51 -4.31
C ASP A 228 -14.12 -1.16 -4.39
N ASN A 229 -14.65 -0.14 -3.71
CA ASN A 229 -14.03 1.19 -3.58
C ASN A 229 -13.01 1.29 -2.45
N TYR A 230 -12.91 0.25 -1.63
CA TYR A 230 -12.10 0.21 -0.43
C TYR A 230 -10.97 -0.80 -0.56
N ILE A 231 -9.92 -0.60 0.22
CA ILE A 231 -8.92 -1.64 0.44
C ILE A 231 -9.52 -2.62 1.45
N TYR A 232 -10.10 -3.70 0.95
CA TYR A 232 -10.74 -4.72 1.80
C TYR A 232 -9.92 -6.00 1.90
N GLY A 233 -10.10 -6.72 3.00
CA GLY A 233 -9.57 -8.07 3.23
C GLY A 233 -10.71 -9.08 3.22
N THR A 234 -10.39 -10.33 2.87
CA THR A 234 -11.34 -11.43 2.94
C THR A 234 -10.91 -12.47 3.96
N VAL A 235 -11.90 -13.03 4.66
CA VAL A 235 -11.68 -14.14 5.58
C VAL A 235 -12.06 -15.43 4.88
N GLN A 236 -11.14 -16.39 4.87
CA GLN A 236 -11.37 -17.69 4.22
C GLN A 236 -12.31 -18.56 5.06
N ARG A 237 -13.14 -19.37 4.38
CA ARG A 237 -14.09 -20.29 5.02
C ARG A 237 -13.43 -21.37 5.87
N SER A 238 -12.19 -21.72 5.52
CA SER A 238 -11.35 -22.72 6.16
C SER A 238 -10.77 -22.27 7.52
N GLY A 239 -11.37 -21.27 8.18
CA GLY A 239 -10.80 -20.56 9.33
C GLY A 239 -10.34 -21.46 10.48
N ASP A 240 -10.98 -22.62 10.65
CA ASP A 240 -10.65 -23.56 11.73
C ASP A 240 -9.35 -24.34 11.50
N HIS A 241 -8.84 -24.38 10.26
CA HIS A 241 -7.61 -25.09 9.94
C HIS A 241 -6.35 -24.28 10.27
N SER A 242 -6.49 -22.99 10.60
CA SER A 242 -5.34 -22.13 10.84
C SER A 242 -5.65 -20.96 11.77
N GLN A 243 -4.80 -20.77 12.78
CA GLN A 243 -4.80 -19.59 13.66
C GLN A 243 -4.57 -18.26 12.93
N PHE A 244 -4.20 -18.28 11.65
CA PHE A 244 -3.91 -17.08 10.85
C PHE A 244 -5.08 -16.64 9.95
N PHE A 245 -6.30 -17.10 10.22
CA PHE A 245 -7.48 -16.86 9.38
C PHE A 245 -7.86 -15.38 9.22
N LEU A 246 -7.44 -14.52 10.16
CA LEU A 246 -7.65 -13.07 10.12
C LEU A 246 -6.48 -12.26 9.57
N MET A 247 -5.34 -12.88 9.24
CA MET A 247 -4.13 -12.12 8.83
C MET A 247 -4.38 -11.22 7.61
N ASN A 248 -5.31 -11.62 6.73
CA ASN A 248 -5.66 -10.87 5.53
C ASN A 248 -6.40 -9.55 5.81
N LEU A 249 -6.83 -9.32 7.06
CA LEU A 249 -7.50 -8.10 7.51
C LEU A 249 -6.51 -7.03 7.98
N ILE A 250 -5.25 -7.39 8.21
CA ILE A 250 -4.19 -6.43 8.53
C ILE A 250 -4.05 -5.44 7.39
N ASN A 251 -3.89 -4.17 7.76
CA ASN A 251 -3.70 -3.07 6.82
C ASN A 251 -4.86 -2.89 5.82
N LYS A 252 -6.08 -3.34 6.18
CA LYS A 252 -7.31 -3.15 5.40
C LYS A 252 -8.25 -2.16 6.07
N SER A 253 -9.11 -1.54 5.27
CA SER A 253 -10.13 -0.60 5.73
C SER A 253 -11.44 -1.31 6.06
N ILE A 254 -11.73 -2.44 5.40
CA ILE A 254 -12.97 -3.22 5.54
C ILE A 254 -12.66 -4.73 5.54
N ALA A 255 -13.42 -5.49 6.32
CA ALA A 255 -13.50 -6.95 6.21
C ALA A 255 -14.72 -7.36 5.39
N LEU A 256 -14.51 -8.13 4.31
CA LEU A 256 -15.57 -8.76 3.52
C LEU A 256 -15.56 -10.27 3.75
N MET A 257 -16.68 -10.83 4.21
CA MET A 257 -16.79 -12.25 4.53
C MET A 257 -17.91 -12.89 3.71
N GLU A 258 -17.54 -13.80 2.80
CA GLU A 258 -18.51 -14.54 1.98
C GLU A 258 -18.69 -15.97 2.50
N GLU A 259 -19.86 -16.22 3.11
CA GLU A 259 -20.24 -17.45 3.81
C GLU A 259 -19.23 -17.83 4.90
N PRO A 260 -19.00 -16.97 5.91
CA PRO A 260 -18.11 -17.32 7.00
C PRO A 260 -18.67 -18.50 7.81
N CYS A 261 -17.77 -19.32 8.34
CA CYS A 261 -18.10 -20.39 9.27
C CYS A 261 -17.64 -19.98 10.67
N PHE A 262 -18.58 -19.84 11.60
CA PHE A 262 -18.26 -19.53 13.01
C PHE A 262 -18.33 -20.81 13.81
N THR A 263 -17.19 -21.24 14.33
CA THR A 263 -17.10 -22.45 15.16
C THR A 263 -16.86 -22.08 16.62
N PRO A 264 -17.11 -23.00 17.56
CA PRO A 264 -16.82 -22.75 18.98
C PRO A 264 -15.37 -22.33 19.26
N ILE A 265 -14.42 -22.67 18.37
CA ILE A 265 -13.00 -22.31 18.50
C ILE A 265 -12.78 -20.85 18.11
N THR A 266 -13.37 -20.41 16.99
CA THR A 266 -13.13 -19.07 16.42
C THR A 266 -14.15 -18.01 16.86
N VAL A 267 -15.23 -18.42 17.53
CA VAL A 267 -16.37 -17.55 17.85
C VAL A 267 -15.99 -16.35 18.73
N ASN A 268 -14.99 -16.49 19.61
CA ASN A 268 -14.56 -15.38 20.47
C ASN A 268 -13.86 -14.29 19.66
N ASP A 269 -12.98 -14.67 18.73
CA ASP A 269 -12.33 -13.71 17.82
C ASP A 269 -13.39 -13.01 16.94
N PHE A 270 -14.41 -13.74 16.49
CA PHE A 270 -15.53 -13.13 15.76
C PHE A 270 -16.36 -12.19 16.64
N LYS A 271 -16.55 -12.47 17.93
CA LYS A 271 -17.20 -11.52 18.85
C LYS A 271 -16.40 -10.22 18.98
N GLU A 272 -15.07 -10.29 19.00
CA GLU A 272 -14.21 -9.09 19.05
C GLU A 272 -14.28 -8.31 17.74
N LEU A 273 -14.13 -9.00 16.61
CA LEU A 273 -14.18 -8.43 15.26
C LEU A 273 -15.54 -7.76 14.94
N LEU A 274 -16.64 -8.49 15.13
CA LEU A 274 -18.00 -7.99 14.87
C LEU A 274 -18.44 -6.95 15.92
N GLY A 275 -17.83 -6.97 17.11
CA GLY A 275 -18.01 -5.94 18.12
C GLY A 275 -17.24 -4.66 17.79
N GLY A 276 -16.20 -4.74 16.95
CA GLY A 276 -15.30 -3.63 16.64
C GLY A 276 -14.31 -3.32 17.75
N THR A 277 -14.02 -4.27 18.64
CA THR A 277 -12.99 -4.11 19.67
C THR A 277 -11.64 -4.45 19.04
N PRO A 278 -10.61 -3.58 19.11
CA PRO A 278 -9.28 -3.92 18.64
C PRO A 278 -8.71 -5.10 19.42
N PHE A 279 -8.04 -6.04 18.77
CA PHE A 279 -7.45 -7.24 19.38
C PHE A 279 -6.21 -7.71 18.61
N ASP A 280 -5.39 -8.56 19.23
CA ASP A 280 -4.16 -9.06 18.61
C ASP A 280 -4.46 -10.32 17.81
N ILE A 281 -3.90 -10.41 16.60
CA ILE A 281 -4.06 -11.56 15.71
C ILE A 281 -2.71 -12.13 15.30
N HIS A 282 -2.67 -13.43 15.07
CA HIS A 282 -1.48 -14.10 14.59
C HIS A 282 -1.22 -13.79 13.11
N VAL A 283 0.04 -13.48 12.79
CA VAL A 283 0.50 -13.30 11.41
C VAL A 283 1.73 -14.19 11.14
N LYS A 284 1.80 -14.78 9.94
CA LYS A 284 2.87 -15.72 9.59
C LYS A 284 4.24 -15.02 9.54
N HIS A 285 5.25 -15.69 10.10
CA HIS A 285 6.66 -15.28 10.05
C HIS A 285 6.97 -13.91 10.69
N GLN A 286 6.05 -13.38 11.49
CA GLN A 286 6.23 -12.13 12.22
C GLN A 286 5.51 -12.21 13.56
N LYS A 287 5.66 -11.16 14.38
CA LYS A 287 4.96 -11.07 15.66
C LYS A 287 3.46 -10.84 15.43
N ASP A 288 2.68 -11.13 16.46
CA ASP A 288 1.25 -10.80 16.47
C ASP A 288 1.06 -9.30 16.23
N GLU A 289 0.03 -8.99 15.45
CA GLU A 289 -0.31 -7.62 15.09
C GLU A 289 -1.68 -7.23 15.65
N ARG A 290 -1.79 -5.98 16.08
CA ARG A 290 -3.05 -5.42 16.56
C ARG A 290 -3.96 -5.13 15.37
N LEU A 291 -5.06 -5.86 15.26
CA LEU A 291 -6.12 -5.54 14.31
C LEU A 291 -6.96 -4.37 14.86
N PRO A 292 -6.96 -3.20 14.22
CA PRO A 292 -7.82 -2.09 14.63
C PRO A 292 -9.27 -2.37 14.27
N ARG A 293 -10.16 -1.49 14.74
CA ARG A 293 -11.57 -1.54 14.34
C ARG A 293 -11.73 -1.25 12.84
N ILE A 294 -12.25 -2.23 12.11
CA ILE A 294 -12.62 -2.13 10.70
C ILE A 294 -14.09 -2.57 10.51
N PRO A 295 -14.90 -1.94 9.64
CA PRO A 295 -16.26 -2.38 9.38
C PRO A 295 -16.27 -3.79 8.79
N VAL A 296 -17.28 -4.59 9.15
CA VAL A 296 -17.40 -5.98 8.68
C VAL A 296 -18.65 -6.14 7.84
N LEU A 297 -18.49 -6.52 6.57
CA LEU A 297 -19.59 -6.85 5.67
C LEU A 297 -19.65 -8.36 5.46
N VAL A 298 -20.82 -8.96 5.65
CA VAL A 298 -21.01 -10.41 5.60
C VAL A 298 -22.15 -10.77 4.65
N SER A 299 -21.92 -11.72 3.75
CA SER A 299 -22.99 -12.42 3.04
C SER A 299 -23.04 -13.87 3.48
N THR A 300 -24.23 -14.40 3.77
CA THR A 300 -24.40 -15.80 4.18
C THR A 300 -25.71 -16.39 3.66
N ASN A 301 -25.72 -17.68 3.33
CA ASN A 301 -26.93 -18.39 2.91
C ASN A 301 -27.80 -18.82 4.09
N ASN A 302 -27.15 -19.18 5.19
CA ASN A 302 -27.79 -19.66 6.41
C ASN A 302 -27.61 -18.64 7.54
N ASP A 303 -28.35 -18.83 8.63
CA ASP A 303 -28.13 -18.09 9.87
C ASP A 303 -26.64 -18.14 10.23
N LEU A 304 -26.05 -16.95 10.38
CA LEU A 304 -24.63 -16.76 10.71
C LEU A 304 -24.18 -17.56 11.96
N THR A 305 -25.14 -17.88 12.83
CA THR A 305 -24.93 -18.54 14.11
C THR A 305 -25.32 -20.03 14.11
N ALA A 306 -25.57 -20.62 12.94
CA ALA A 306 -26.04 -22.00 12.80
C ALA A 306 -25.16 -23.06 13.53
N TYR A 307 -23.86 -22.79 13.66
CA TYR A 307 -22.90 -23.69 14.31
C TYR A 307 -22.45 -23.21 15.70
N CYS A 308 -23.05 -22.14 16.22
CA CYS A 308 -22.73 -21.56 17.52
C CYS A 308 -23.64 -22.12 18.62
N LEU A 309 -23.12 -22.14 19.86
CA LEU A 309 -23.95 -22.36 21.04
C LEU A 309 -24.93 -21.20 21.22
N SER A 310 -26.04 -21.42 21.93
CA SER A 310 -27.14 -20.47 22.04
C SER A 310 -26.74 -19.09 22.58
N GLU A 311 -25.88 -19.04 23.60
CA GLU A 311 -25.39 -17.78 24.18
C GLU A 311 -24.43 -17.05 23.24
N ASP A 312 -23.57 -17.80 22.53
CA ASP A 312 -22.68 -17.23 21.53
C ASP A 312 -23.47 -16.67 20.34
N ALA A 313 -24.51 -17.38 19.93
CA ALA A 313 -25.41 -16.94 18.86
C ALA A 313 -26.09 -15.61 19.21
N LYS A 314 -26.59 -15.45 20.44
CA LYS A 314 -27.15 -14.17 20.93
C LYS A 314 -26.09 -13.06 20.89
N ALA A 315 -24.88 -13.37 21.35
CA ALA A 315 -23.77 -12.43 21.36
C ALA A 315 -23.41 -11.95 19.95
N ILE A 316 -23.28 -12.86 18.99
CA ILE A 316 -22.99 -12.54 17.58
C ILE A 316 -24.12 -11.70 16.98
N LYS A 317 -25.39 -12.11 17.14
CA LYS A 317 -26.54 -11.39 16.60
C LYS A 317 -26.65 -9.96 17.13
N ALA A 318 -26.34 -9.73 18.41
CA ALA A 318 -26.34 -8.39 19.00
C ALA A 318 -25.31 -7.43 18.35
N ARG A 319 -24.29 -7.98 17.68
CA ARG A 319 -23.20 -7.22 17.01
C ARG A 319 -23.48 -6.96 15.52
N CYS A 320 -24.59 -7.47 14.98
CA CYS A 320 -24.91 -7.46 13.56
C CYS A 320 -26.17 -6.66 13.23
N PHE A 321 -26.12 -5.84 12.18
CA PHE A 321 -27.32 -5.42 11.44
C PHE A 321 -27.60 -6.46 10.37
N THR A 322 -28.73 -7.17 10.46
CA THR A 322 -29.04 -8.28 9.56
C THR A 322 -30.22 -7.94 8.66
N TYR A 323 -30.01 -8.08 7.36
CA TYR A 323 -31.01 -7.90 6.31
C TYR A 323 -31.17 -9.20 5.54
N LYS A 324 -32.41 -9.51 5.12
CA LYS A 324 -32.72 -10.78 4.46
C LYS A 324 -33.11 -10.56 3.01
N LEU A 325 -32.34 -11.16 2.09
CA LEU A 325 -32.65 -11.19 0.66
C LEU A 325 -33.14 -12.60 0.28
N PHE A 326 -34.44 -12.75 0.08
CA PHE A 326 -35.10 -14.00 -0.28
C PHE A 326 -35.52 -14.08 -1.75
N VAL A 327 -35.67 -12.95 -2.43
CA VAL A 327 -36.10 -12.91 -3.84
C VAL A 327 -34.92 -13.28 -4.76
N PRO A 328 -35.00 -14.39 -5.53
CA PRO A 328 -33.94 -14.80 -6.43
C PRO A 328 -33.78 -13.85 -7.62
N ILE A 329 -32.57 -13.80 -8.18
CA ILE A 329 -32.28 -13.07 -9.41
C ILE A 329 -31.86 -14.08 -10.48
N PRO A 330 -32.54 -14.14 -11.65
CA PRO A 330 -33.77 -13.43 -11.98
C PRO A 330 -35.04 -14.08 -11.40
N SER A 331 -36.04 -13.27 -11.09
CA SER A 331 -37.43 -13.67 -10.86
C SER A 331 -38.39 -12.73 -11.63
N PRO A 332 -39.70 -13.05 -11.74
CA PRO A 332 -40.69 -12.15 -12.32
C PRO A 332 -40.72 -10.77 -11.64
N GLU A 333 -40.51 -10.73 -10.32
CA GLU A 333 -40.52 -9.52 -9.50
C GLU A 333 -39.17 -8.80 -9.52
N LEU A 334 -38.07 -9.53 -9.72
CA LEU A 334 -36.72 -8.99 -9.70
C LEU A 334 -35.89 -9.53 -10.89
N PRO A 335 -35.93 -8.84 -12.04
CA PRO A 335 -35.19 -9.26 -13.23
C PRO A 335 -33.68 -9.14 -13.02
N LEU A 336 -32.91 -9.65 -13.99
CA LEU A 336 -31.46 -9.41 -14.05
C LEU A 336 -31.14 -7.91 -13.98
N PRO A 337 -30.01 -7.53 -13.37
CA PRO A 337 -29.53 -6.15 -13.43
C PRO A 337 -29.47 -5.66 -14.87
N PRO A 338 -29.82 -4.39 -15.14
CA PRO A 338 -29.92 -3.86 -16.50
C PRO A 338 -28.58 -3.81 -17.24
N CYS A 339 -27.47 -3.93 -16.50
CA CYS A 339 -26.10 -3.97 -17.01
C CYS A 339 -25.17 -4.54 -15.94
N THR A 340 -23.88 -4.64 -16.23
CA THR A 340 -22.86 -4.96 -15.22
C THR A 340 -22.80 -3.84 -14.18
N MET A 341 -23.43 -4.07 -13.03
CA MET A 341 -23.44 -3.13 -11.92
C MET A 341 -22.01 -2.95 -11.39
N CYS A 342 -21.61 -1.70 -11.24
CA CYS A 342 -20.35 -1.26 -10.66
C CYS A 342 -20.59 -0.24 -9.53
N PRO A 343 -19.58 0.10 -8.73
CA PRO A 343 -19.76 0.97 -7.57
C PRO A 343 -20.31 2.38 -7.87
N CYS A 344 -20.25 2.84 -9.13
CA CYS A 344 -20.90 4.10 -9.55
C CYS A 344 -22.42 4.08 -9.34
N PHE A 345 -23.09 2.94 -9.57
CA PHE A 345 -24.53 2.84 -9.34
C PHE A 345 -24.86 2.95 -7.86
N PHE A 346 -24.08 2.29 -6.99
CA PHE A 346 -24.28 2.39 -5.55
C PHE A 346 -23.97 3.79 -5.03
N SER A 347 -22.89 4.42 -5.48
CA SER A 347 -22.54 5.81 -5.13
C SER A 347 -23.67 6.78 -5.50
N ALA A 348 -24.19 6.71 -6.73
CA ALA A 348 -25.30 7.54 -7.18
C ALA A 348 -26.59 7.24 -6.41
N TRP A 349 -26.88 5.96 -6.16
CA TRP A 349 -28.06 5.53 -5.39
C TRP A 349 -28.02 6.01 -3.94
N TYR A 350 -26.86 5.95 -3.30
CA TYR A 350 -26.62 6.46 -1.96
C TYR A 350 -26.70 8.00 -1.90
N LYS A 351 -26.13 8.69 -2.90
CA LYS A 351 -26.22 10.15 -3.01
C LYS A 351 -27.67 10.62 -3.16
N ASN A 352 -28.48 9.93 -3.96
CA ASN A 352 -29.90 10.24 -4.12
C ASN A 352 -30.74 10.01 -2.85
N TRP A 353 -30.22 9.23 -1.90
CA TRP A 353 -30.87 9.03 -0.61
C TRP A 353 -30.50 10.09 0.42
N LEU A 354 -29.29 10.67 0.32
CA LEU A 354 -28.84 11.74 1.22
C LEU A 354 -29.48 13.10 0.94
N ASN A 355 -29.84 13.35 -0.32
CA ASN A 355 -30.51 14.57 -0.78
C ASN A 355 -32.02 14.39 -0.68
#